data_AF-A0A3D8T6B4-F1
#
_entry.id   AF-A0A3D8T6B4-F1
#
_cell.length_a   1.000
_cell.length_b   1.000
_cell.length_c   1.000
_cell.angle_alpha   90.00
_cell.angle_beta   90.00
_cell.angle_gamma   90.00
#
_symmetry.space_group_name_H-M   'P 1'
#
loop_
_entity.id
_entity.type
_entity.pdbx_description
1 polymer ?
#
loop_
_entity_poly.entity_id
_entity_poly.type
_entity_poly.pdbx_seq_one_letter_code
_entity_poly.pdbx_strand_id
1 'polypeptide(L)'
;MAFLFIKQKLFPERRTKSQPSYRKPLLGSDEDDDDSDTIINSNGSMDRDVESQRPRAYHTFRDSSPSSSTYDVESTGSSSTSTRSRIDPRIVSDAILGLSDGLTVPFALSAGLSALGNTKVVVLGGLAELAAGAISMGLGGYVGAKSEAESYQTTVRETTELIDSSPSETEAIVYDIFASHGVPNDAIAPINASLHASRDRLREFLITFHHKESEPDCNQAWTSAITLALGYFIGGFIPLVPYFFLNQCCGNGGHVAGLWVH
;
A
#
# COMPACT_ATOMS: atom_id res chain seq x y z
N MET A 1 -15.39 -24.75 -11.89
CA MET A 1 -16.12 -25.72 -11.04
C MET A 1 -15.33 -26.28 -9.84
N ALA A 2 -14.02 -26.02 -9.70
CA ALA A 2 -13.25 -26.49 -8.52
C ALA A 2 -13.30 -25.55 -7.30
N PHE A 3 -13.70 -24.29 -7.47
CA PHE A 3 -13.71 -23.27 -6.40
C PHE A 3 -14.89 -23.36 -5.43
N LEU A 4 -15.99 -24.04 -5.79
CA LEU A 4 -17.16 -24.17 -4.91
C LEU A 4 -16.99 -25.26 -3.83
N PHE A 5 -16.04 -26.18 -3.99
CA PHE A 5 -15.83 -27.29 -3.05
C PHE A 5 -14.99 -26.92 -1.81
N ILE A 6 -14.17 -25.86 -1.90
CA ILE A 6 -13.28 -25.44 -0.79
C ILE A 6 -14.04 -24.58 0.24
N LYS A 7 -15.04 -23.79 -0.19
CA LYS A 7 -15.85 -22.97 0.75
C LYS A 7 -16.74 -23.80 1.69
N GLN A 8 -17.16 -24.99 1.28
CA GLN A 8 -18.06 -25.84 2.07
C GLN A 8 -17.34 -26.64 3.17
N LYS A 9 -16.00 -26.70 3.15
CA LYS A 9 -15.20 -27.50 4.09
C LYS A 9 -14.59 -26.70 5.24
N LEU A 10 -14.57 -25.37 5.17
CA LEU A 10 -14.00 -24.51 6.22
C LEU A 10 -15.01 -23.92 7.23
N PHE A 11 -16.32 -23.99 6.97
CA PHE A 11 -17.34 -23.41 7.86
C PHE A 11 -18.54 -24.37 8.06
N PRO A 12 -18.53 -25.23 9.10
CA PRO A 12 -19.73 -25.97 9.48
C PRO A 12 -20.71 -25.04 10.21
N GLU A 13 -21.78 -24.67 9.51
CA GLU A 13 -22.92 -23.90 10.04
C GLU A 13 -23.64 -24.70 11.14
N ARG A 14 -23.50 -24.28 12.40
CA ARG A 14 -24.30 -24.84 13.52
C ARG A 14 -25.73 -24.30 13.41
N ARG A 15 -26.64 -25.14 12.91
CA ARG A 15 -28.09 -24.98 13.12
C ARG A 15 -28.45 -25.29 14.58
N THR A 16 -28.98 -24.30 15.29
CA THR A 16 -29.82 -24.51 16.48
C THR A 16 -31.19 -23.88 16.24
N LYS A 17 -32.24 -24.71 16.28
CA LYS A 17 -33.66 -24.33 16.25
C LYS A 17 -34.22 -24.21 17.69
N SER A 18 -35.35 -23.50 17.81
CA SER A 18 -36.29 -23.32 18.95
C SER A 18 -36.02 -22.08 19.83
N GLN A 19 -36.97 -21.25 20.27
CA GLN A 19 -38.42 -21.05 20.09
C GLN A 19 -38.77 -19.63 20.65
N PRO A 20 -39.95 -19.02 20.39
CA PRO A 20 -40.29 -17.70 20.92
C PRO A 20 -40.91 -17.79 22.33
N SER A 21 -40.48 -16.92 23.25
CA SER A 21 -41.11 -16.79 24.58
C SER A 21 -41.63 -15.38 24.79
N TYR A 22 -42.94 -15.30 25.02
CA TYR A 22 -43.73 -14.10 25.30
C TYR A 22 -43.65 -13.80 26.80
N ARG A 23 -43.17 -12.61 27.20
CA ARG A 23 -43.45 -12.04 28.52
C ARG A 23 -43.45 -10.49 28.50
N LYS A 24 -44.63 -9.93 28.79
CA LYS A 24 -44.82 -8.74 29.65
C LYS A 24 -45.12 -9.26 31.07
N PRO A 25 -44.75 -8.56 32.16
CA PRO A 25 -45.59 -7.48 32.77
C PRO A 25 -44.74 -6.31 33.34
N LEU A 26 -45.17 -5.04 33.33
CA LEU A 26 -46.18 -4.34 34.16
C LEU A 26 -45.97 -4.42 35.70
N LEU A 27 -45.49 -3.30 36.26
CA LEU A 27 -45.72 -2.72 37.61
C LEU A 27 -45.28 -1.23 37.44
N GLY A 28 -46.09 -0.16 37.61
CA GLY A 28 -47.09 0.16 38.65
C GLY A 28 -46.33 0.60 39.90
N SER A 29 -46.29 1.87 40.33
CA SER A 29 -47.35 2.76 40.87
C SER A 29 -46.63 4.03 41.39
N ASP A 30 -47.17 5.21 41.72
CA ASP A 30 -48.43 5.96 41.57
C ASP A 30 -48.12 7.36 42.20
N GLU A 31 -49.09 8.30 42.12
CA GLU A 31 -49.25 9.54 42.91
C GLU A 31 -48.52 10.81 42.41
N ASP A 32 -49.07 12.02 42.38
CA ASP A 32 -50.44 12.57 42.31
C ASP A 32 -50.26 14.09 42.01
N ASP A 33 -51.19 14.64 41.24
CA ASP A 33 -51.77 15.99 41.20
C ASP A 33 -51.02 17.30 41.60
N ASP A 34 -51.16 18.24 40.66
CA ASP A 34 -51.53 19.66 40.78
C ASP A 34 -50.53 20.82 40.97
N ASP A 35 -50.66 21.72 39.97
CA ASP A 35 -50.61 23.19 39.95
C ASP A 35 -49.34 24.03 40.23
N SER A 36 -48.94 24.69 39.12
CA SER A 36 -48.71 26.14 38.97
C SER A 36 -47.43 26.83 39.48
N ASP A 37 -46.72 27.37 38.48
CA ASP A 37 -45.93 28.61 38.44
C ASP A 37 -44.79 28.81 39.43
N THR A 38 -43.55 28.66 38.93
CA THR A 38 -42.50 29.66 39.14
C THR A 38 -41.46 29.59 38.02
N ILE A 39 -41.39 30.69 37.25
CA ILE A 39 -40.31 31.06 36.33
C ILE A 39 -38.98 31.07 37.10
N ILE A 40 -38.11 30.08 36.91
CA ILE A 40 -36.65 30.24 37.09
C ILE A 40 -35.92 29.53 35.94
N ASN A 41 -35.38 30.38 35.09
CA ASN A 41 -34.44 30.11 34.02
C ASN A 41 -33.19 29.40 34.55
N SER A 42 -32.96 28.16 34.14
CA SER A 42 -31.70 27.43 34.31
C SER A 42 -31.63 26.26 33.34
N ASN A 43 -30.98 26.47 32.20
CA ASN A 43 -30.23 25.41 31.53
C ASN A 43 -29.01 26.02 30.83
N GLY A 44 -27.84 25.76 31.42
CA GLY A 44 -26.70 25.21 30.69
C GLY A 44 -26.03 26.12 29.68
N SER A 45 -25.53 27.26 30.14
CA SER A 45 -24.43 27.94 29.47
C SER A 45 -23.13 27.19 29.76
N MET A 46 -22.53 26.59 28.73
CA MET A 46 -21.09 26.60 28.44
C MET A 46 -20.91 25.86 27.12
N ASP A 47 -21.23 26.59 26.06
CA ASP A 47 -20.76 26.31 24.70
C ASP A 47 -19.25 26.11 24.76
N ARG A 48 -18.80 24.98 24.21
CA ARG A 48 -17.40 24.64 24.15
C ARG A 48 -16.72 25.51 23.11
N ASP A 49 -16.08 26.57 23.59
CA ASP A 49 -14.98 27.22 22.88
C ASP A 49 -13.81 26.23 22.74
N VAL A 50 -13.68 25.62 21.57
CA VAL A 50 -12.37 25.31 20.99
C VAL A 50 -12.40 25.80 19.55
N GLU A 51 -12.32 27.14 19.46
CA GLU A 51 -11.73 27.87 18.34
C GLU A 51 -10.49 27.10 17.86
N SER A 52 -10.61 26.44 16.71
CA SER A 52 -9.50 25.73 16.09
C SER A 52 -8.52 26.77 15.57
N GLN A 53 -7.53 27.04 16.43
CA GLN A 53 -6.31 27.73 16.11
C GLN A 53 -5.82 27.33 14.72
N ARG A 54 -5.80 28.30 13.80
CA ARG A 54 -5.01 28.24 12.57
C ARG A 54 -3.57 27.81 12.92
N PRO A 55 -2.98 26.94 12.08
CA PRO A 55 -1.69 27.30 11.53
C PRO A 55 -1.70 27.19 10.01
N ARG A 56 -1.38 28.34 9.39
CA ARG A 56 -0.57 28.50 8.19
C ARG A 56 -0.72 27.42 7.11
N ALA A 57 -1.43 27.79 6.06
CA ALA A 57 -1.22 27.24 4.73
C ALA A 57 0.28 27.21 4.39
N TYR A 58 0.82 26.02 4.17
CA TYR A 58 2.12 25.85 3.54
C TYR A 58 1.97 26.19 2.05
N HIS A 59 2.09 27.48 1.72
CA HIS A 59 2.38 27.91 0.35
C HIS A 59 3.90 27.92 0.20
N THR A 60 4.48 26.80 -0.25
CA THR A 60 5.93 26.70 -0.51
C THR A 60 6.30 26.67 -1.99
N PHE A 61 5.34 26.86 -2.90
CA PHE A 61 5.66 27.10 -4.31
C PHE A 61 4.99 28.37 -4.81
N ARG A 62 5.86 29.35 -5.08
CA ARG A 62 5.58 30.59 -5.78
C ARG A 62 5.33 30.26 -7.24
N ASP A 63 4.08 30.40 -7.67
CA ASP A 63 3.73 30.42 -9.09
C ASP A 63 4.49 31.57 -9.75
N SER A 64 5.45 31.22 -10.60
CA SER A 64 6.10 32.15 -11.51
C SER A 64 5.73 31.68 -12.90
N SER A 65 4.59 32.14 -13.40
CA SER A 65 4.37 32.17 -14.84
C SER A 65 5.41 33.11 -15.47
N PRO A 66 5.97 32.76 -16.63
CA PRO A 66 6.08 33.74 -17.67
C PRO A 66 5.36 33.27 -18.93
N SER A 67 4.52 34.19 -19.39
CA SER A 67 3.82 34.28 -20.66
C SER A 67 4.69 34.01 -21.89
N SER A 68 4.09 33.29 -22.86
CA SER A 68 3.98 33.64 -24.29
C SER A 68 5.21 34.05 -25.11
N SER A 69 5.37 33.34 -26.24
CA SER A 69 5.96 33.75 -27.55
C SER A 69 7.46 34.02 -27.57
N THR A 70 8.29 33.44 -28.43
CA THR A 70 8.25 33.50 -29.90
C THR A 70 9.27 32.50 -30.49
N TYR A 71 8.99 32.02 -31.71
CA TYR A 71 9.88 31.26 -32.59
C TYR A 71 11.28 31.87 -32.68
N ASP A 72 12.32 31.03 -32.74
CA ASP A 72 13.46 31.24 -33.65
C ASP A 72 14.15 29.89 -33.94
N VAL A 73 14.35 29.65 -35.23
CA VAL A 73 15.13 28.57 -35.82
C VAL A 73 16.60 29.02 -35.82
N GLU A 74 17.53 28.09 -35.56
CA GLU A 74 18.74 27.85 -36.38
C GLU A 74 19.93 27.30 -35.55
N SER A 75 20.43 26.16 -36.02
CA SER A 75 21.82 25.67 -36.03
C SER A 75 22.65 25.52 -34.76
N THR A 76 23.08 24.26 -34.59
CA THR A 76 24.45 23.87 -34.23
C THR A 76 24.95 24.34 -32.87
N GLY A 77 24.61 23.56 -31.85
CA GLY A 77 25.23 23.68 -30.53
C GLY A 77 25.14 22.35 -29.81
N SER A 78 26.24 21.60 -29.83
CA SER A 78 26.55 20.44 -28.99
C SER A 78 25.89 20.52 -27.62
N SER A 79 24.75 19.85 -27.46
CA SER A 79 24.06 19.73 -26.18
C SER A 79 24.27 18.32 -25.68
N SER A 80 25.17 18.21 -24.71
CA SER A 80 25.27 17.08 -23.80
C SER A 80 23.88 16.79 -23.23
N THR A 81 23.22 15.77 -23.78
CA THR A 81 22.00 15.20 -23.22
C THR A 81 22.34 14.73 -21.80
N SER A 82 22.02 15.57 -20.81
CA SER A 82 21.99 15.17 -19.41
C SER A 82 20.93 14.08 -19.26
N THR A 83 21.35 12.83 -19.46
CA THR A 83 20.59 11.63 -19.14
C THR A 83 20.38 11.62 -17.63
N ARG A 84 19.31 12.26 -17.15
CA ARG A 84 18.79 11.98 -15.80
C ARG A 84 18.40 10.51 -15.79
N SER A 85 19.23 9.67 -15.19
CA SER A 85 18.87 8.31 -14.81
C SER A 85 17.61 8.40 -13.96
N ARG A 86 16.47 7.97 -14.51
CA ARG A 86 15.24 7.81 -13.74
C ARG A 86 15.39 6.52 -12.96
N ILE A 87 15.57 6.65 -11.66
CA ILE A 87 15.54 5.50 -10.75
C ILE A 87 14.09 5.02 -10.70
N ASP A 88 13.89 3.71 -10.84
CA ASP A 88 12.56 3.11 -10.76
C ASP A 88 12.00 3.27 -9.32
N PRO A 89 10.81 3.87 -9.15
CA PRO A 89 10.22 4.06 -7.82
C PRO A 89 9.98 2.73 -7.09
N ARG A 90 9.79 1.61 -7.80
CA ARG A 90 9.64 0.28 -7.19
C ARG A 90 10.92 -0.20 -6.54
N ILE A 91 12.07 -0.03 -7.19
CA ILE A 91 13.38 -0.36 -6.60
C ILE A 91 13.58 0.42 -5.29
N VAL A 92 13.23 1.70 -5.27
CA VAL A 92 13.31 2.52 -4.05
C VAL A 92 12.36 2.00 -2.98
N SER A 93 11.13 1.64 -3.36
CA SER A 93 10.12 1.13 -2.44
C SER A 93 10.54 -0.21 -1.82
N ASP A 94 11.02 -1.15 -2.63
CA ASP A 94 11.51 -2.45 -2.19
C ASP A 94 12.74 -2.30 -1.28
N ALA A 95 13.65 -1.38 -1.61
CA ALA A 95 14.80 -1.09 -0.75
C ALA A 95 14.36 -0.55 0.62
N ILE A 96 13.39 0.37 0.67
CA ILE A 96 12.88 0.95 1.92
C ILE A 96 12.16 -0.12 2.76
N LEU A 97 11.33 -0.96 2.14
CA LEU A 97 10.64 -2.05 2.83
C LEU A 97 11.65 -3.03 3.43
N GLY A 98 12.62 -3.46 2.62
CA GLY A 98 13.68 -4.38 3.07
C GLY A 98 14.49 -3.77 4.20
N LEU A 99 14.98 -2.53 4.04
CA LEU A 99 15.75 -1.83 5.07
C LEU A 99 14.96 -1.64 6.37
N SER A 100 13.67 -1.30 6.29
CA SER A 100 12.85 -1.03 7.48
C SER A 100 12.64 -2.30 8.30
N ASP A 101 12.33 -3.42 7.65
CA ASP A 101 12.17 -4.70 8.33
C ASP A 101 13.52 -5.26 8.80
N GLY A 102 14.56 -5.09 7.99
CA GLY A 102 15.93 -5.44 8.33
C GLY A 102 16.46 -4.64 9.52
N LEU A 103 16.06 -3.39 9.71
CA LEU A 103 16.48 -2.62 10.89
C LEU A 103 15.73 -3.03 12.15
N THR A 104 14.45 -3.39 12.03
CA THR A 104 13.57 -3.56 13.19
C THR A 104 13.61 -4.97 13.76
N VAL A 105 13.50 -6.00 12.91
CA VAL A 105 13.39 -7.41 13.37
C VAL A 105 14.70 -7.92 13.97
N PRO A 106 15.85 -7.83 13.28
CA PRO A 106 17.16 -8.22 13.81
C PRO A 106 17.57 -7.40 15.05
N PHE A 107 17.17 -6.13 15.13
CA PHE A 107 17.40 -5.29 16.31
C PHE A 107 16.63 -5.80 17.53
N ALA A 108 15.32 -6.00 17.39
CA ALA A 108 14.47 -6.51 18.48
C ALA A 108 14.94 -7.89 18.93
N LEU A 109 15.31 -8.77 17.99
CA LEU A 109 15.85 -10.09 18.27
C LEU A 109 17.19 -10.02 19.00
N SER A 110 18.12 -9.16 18.56
CA SER A 110 19.43 -8.99 19.21
C SER A 110 19.29 -8.42 20.62
N ALA A 111 18.41 -7.43 20.81
CA ALA A 111 18.09 -6.87 22.12
C ALA A 111 17.50 -7.94 23.06
N GLY A 112 16.56 -8.76 22.57
CA GLY A 112 15.98 -9.87 23.34
C GLY A 112 17.01 -10.94 23.72
N LEU A 113 17.86 -11.35 22.78
CA LEU A 113 18.94 -12.32 23.03
C LEU A 113 20.01 -11.75 23.96
N SER A 114 20.22 -10.43 23.98
CA SER A 114 21.19 -9.78 24.85
C SER A 114 20.86 -9.97 26.33
N ALA A 115 19.58 -10.19 26.68
CA ALA A 115 19.17 -10.51 28.05
C ALA A 115 19.72 -11.86 28.54
N LEU A 116 20.12 -12.76 27.63
CA LEU A 116 20.73 -14.05 27.98
C LEU A 116 22.22 -13.94 28.33
N GLY A 117 22.83 -12.76 28.17
CA GLY A 117 24.20 -12.47 28.61
C GLY A 117 25.32 -13.13 27.79
N ASN A 118 25.02 -13.78 26.66
CA ASN A 118 26.02 -14.41 25.80
C ASN A 118 26.08 -13.75 24.41
N THR A 119 27.08 -12.90 24.20
CA THR A 119 27.30 -12.18 22.95
C THR A 119 27.46 -13.11 21.73
N LYS A 120 28.03 -14.31 21.90
CA LYS A 120 28.17 -15.26 20.77
C LYS A 120 26.82 -15.77 20.31
N VAL A 121 25.89 -15.99 21.23
CA VAL A 121 24.53 -16.43 20.92
C VAL A 121 23.75 -15.32 20.21
N VAL A 122 23.91 -14.06 20.64
CA VAL A 122 23.32 -12.89 19.97
C VAL A 122 23.80 -12.79 18.52
N VAL A 123 25.12 -12.86 18.28
CA VAL A 123 25.70 -12.70 16.94
C VAL A 123 25.33 -13.87 16.02
N LEU A 124 25.46 -15.11 16.47
CA LEU A 124 25.14 -16.28 15.64
C LEU A 124 23.64 -16.39 15.39
N GLY A 125 22.81 -16.11 16.40
CA GLY A 125 21.35 -16.10 16.28
C GLY A 125 20.86 -14.98 15.36
N GLY A 126 21.41 -13.77 15.51
CA GLY A 126 21.10 -12.63 14.64
C GLY A 126 21.54 -12.86 13.20
N LEU A 127 22.73 -13.41 12.97
CA LEU A 127 23.18 -13.71 11.60
C LEU A 127 22.35 -14.81 10.93
N ALA A 128 21.92 -15.82 11.70
CA ALA A 128 21.03 -16.87 11.21
C ALA A 128 19.64 -16.32 10.84
N GLU A 129 19.06 -15.45 11.69
CA GLU A 129 17.80 -14.78 11.40
C GLU A 129 17.91 -13.85 10.20
N LEU A 130 18.98 -13.06 10.11
CA LEU A 130 19.24 -12.15 9.01
C LEU A 130 19.34 -12.91 7.66
N ALA A 131 20.05 -14.05 7.63
CA ALA A 131 20.11 -14.89 6.44
C ALA A 131 18.75 -15.51 6.08
N ALA A 132 18.03 -16.05 7.07
CA ALA A 132 16.71 -16.64 6.85
C ALA A 132 15.67 -15.60 6.38
N GLY A 133 15.68 -14.41 6.99
CA GLY A 133 14.81 -13.29 6.67
C GLY A 133 15.09 -12.73 5.28
N ALA A 134 16.36 -12.55 4.91
CA ALA A 134 16.73 -12.08 3.57
C ALA A 134 16.26 -13.05 2.47
N ILE A 135 16.41 -14.37 2.67
CA ILE A 135 15.92 -15.38 1.74
C ILE A 135 14.40 -15.35 1.65
N SER A 136 13.71 -15.31 2.80
CA SER A 136 12.25 -15.26 2.87
C SER A 136 11.69 -14.03 2.13
N MET A 137 12.27 -12.86 2.40
CA MET A 137 11.87 -11.61 1.74
C MET A 137 12.17 -11.61 0.25
N GLY A 138 13.35 -12.08 -0.17
CA GLY A 138 13.69 -12.17 -1.59
C GLY A 138 12.73 -13.07 -2.35
N LEU A 139 12.38 -14.23 -1.78
CA LEU A 139 11.36 -15.12 -2.35
C LEU A 139 9.97 -14.48 -2.36
N GLY A 140 9.60 -13.75 -1.29
CA GLY A 140 8.35 -13.01 -1.21
C GLY A 140 8.23 -11.94 -2.31
N GLY A 141 9.27 -11.14 -2.51
CA GLY A 141 9.34 -10.14 -3.58
C GLY A 141 9.27 -10.77 -4.97
N TYR A 142 10.00 -11.86 -5.19
CA TYR A 142 9.98 -12.58 -6.47
C TYR A 142 8.58 -13.12 -6.80
N VAL A 143 7.96 -13.82 -5.86
CA VAL A 143 6.63 -14.43 -6.06
C VAL A 143 5.57 -13.35 -6.20
N GLY A 144 5.66 -12.26 -5.43
CA GLY A 144 4.77 -11.10 -5.55
C GLY A 144 4.84 -10.48 -6.94
N ALA A 145 6.03 -10.09 -7.39
CA ALA A 145 6.21 -9.51 -8.72
C ALA A 145 5.86 -10.48 -9.86
N LYS A 146 6.14 -11.78 -9.70
CA LYS A 146 5.71 -12.80 -10.67
C LYS A 146 4.18 -12.92 -10.71
N SER A 147 3.52 -12.84 -9.56
CA SER A 147 2.06 -12.86 -9.47
C SER A 147 1.44 -11.62 -10.14
N GLU A 148 2.07 -10.45 -10.03
CA GLU A 148 1.64 -9.25 -10.77
C GLU A 148 1.71 -9.49 -12.29
N ALA A 149 2.79 -10.10 -12.78
CA ALA A 149 2.94 -10.42 -14.20
C ALA A 149 1.90 -11.46 -14.70
N GLU A 150 1.63 -12.50 -13.92
CA GLU A 150 0.60 -13.49 -14.24
C GLU A 150 -0.82 -12.87 -14.20
N SER A 151 -1.07 -11.95 -13.27
CA SER A 151 -2.32 -11.18 -13.20
C SER A 151 -2.51 -10.35 -14.48
N TYR A 152 -1.49 -9.60 -14.88
CA TYR A 152 -1.55 -8.80 -16.11
C TYR A 152 -1.83 -9.64 -17.35
N GLN A 153 -1.18 -10.80 -17.50
CA GLN A 153 -1.43 -11.72 -18.62
C GLN A 153 -2.87 -12.24 -18.63
N THR A 154 -3.45 -12.45 -17.45
CA THR A 154 -4.86 -12.86 -17.32
C THR A 154 -5.77 -11.73 -17.77
N THR A 155 -5.54 -10.50 -17.33
CA THR A 155 -6.28 -9.30 -17.78
C THR A 155 -6.22 -9.13 -19.29
N VAL A 156 -5.04 -9.31 -19.91
CA VAL A 156 -4.86 -9.25 -21.36
C VAL A 156 -5.72 -10.30 -22.07
N ARG A 157 -5.73 -11.53 -21.55
CA ARG A 157 -6.53 -12.62 -22.12
C ARG A 157 -8.02 -12.35 -22.00
N GLU A 158 -8.49 -11.95 -20.83
CA GLU A 158 -9.90 -11.64 -20.56
C GLU A 158 -10.37 -10.47 -21.43
N THR A 159 -9.56 -9.41 -21.56
CA THR A 159 -9.85 -8.28 -22.45
C THR A 159 -9.94 -8.73 -23.91
N THR A 160 -9.05 -9.62 -24.34
CA THR A 160 -9.04 -10.16 -25.70
C THR A 160 -10.29 -11.00 -25.99
N GLU A 161 -10.73 -11.80 -25.01
CA GLU A 161 -11.95 -12.59 -25.08
C GLU A 161 -13.20 -11.71 -25.09
N LEU A 162 -13.24 -10.64 -24.28
CA LEU A 162 -14.34 -9.68 -24.24
C LEU A 162 -14.55 -8.97 -25.59
N ILE A 163 -13.46 -8.57 -26.26
CA ILE A 163 -13.51 -7.94 -27.59
C ILE A 163 -14.14 -8.90 -28.62
N ASP A 164 -13.88 -10.21 -28.51
CA ASP A 164 -14.41 -11.22 -29.44
C ASP A 164 -15.84 -11.62 -29.13
N SER A 165 -16.18 -11.80 -27.85
CA SER A 165 -17.47 -12.31 -27.43
C SER A 165 -18.55 -11.24 -27.43
N SER A 166 -18.21 -9.99 -27.13
CA SER A 166 -19.19 -8.93 -26.86
C SER A 166 -18.74 -7.53 -27.32
N PRO A 167 -18.76 -7.28 -28.64
CA PRO A 167 -18.42 -5.96 -29.19
C PRO A 167 -19.29 -4.83 -28.65
N SER A 168 -20.60 -5.07 -28.48
CA SER A 168 -21.55 -4.07 -27.95
C SER A 168 -21.27 -3.67 -26.51
N GLU A 169 -20.78 -4.60 -25.70
CA GLU A 169 -20.38 -4.31 -24.31
C GLU A 169 -19.12 -3.45 -24.29
N THR A 170 -18.17 -3.78 -25.17
CA THR A 170 -16.93 -3.01 -25.31
C THR A 170 -17.19 -1.58 -25.78
N GLU A 171 -18.12 -1.37 -26.71
CA GLU A 171 -18.55 -0.03 -27.13
C GLU A 171 -19.13 0.76 -25.94
N ALA A 172 -20.00 0.13 -25.14
CA ALA A 172 -20.58 0.77 -23.95
C ALA A 172 -19.51 1.16 -22.92
N ILE A 173 -18.49 0.32 -22.72
CA ILE A 173 -17.34 0.62 -21.84
C ILE A 173 -16.59 1.86 -22.33
N VAL A 174 -16.33 1.99 -23.64
CA VAL A 174 -15.66 3.18 -24.21
C VAL A 174 -16.49 4.43 -23.95
N TYR A 175 -17.82 4.36 -24.15
CA TYR A 175 -18.72 5.48 -23.82
C TYR A 175 -18.66 5.85 -22.34
N ASP A 176 -18.71 4.88 -21.44
CA ASP A 176 -18.67 5.12 -19.99
C ASP A 176 -17.35 5.78 -19.55
N ILE A 177 -16.21 5.27 -20.06
CA ILE A 177 -14.89 5.84 -19.79
C ILE A 177 -14.84 7.31 -20.22
N PHE A 178 -15.25 7.65 -21.44
CA PHE A 178 -15.18 9.05 -21.91
C PHE A 178 -16.27 9.94 -21.29
N ALA A 179 -17.44 9.40 -20.97
CA ALA A 179 -18.49 10.12 -20.25
C ALA A 179 -18.02 10.52 -18.84
N SER A 180 -17.27 9.66 -18.14
CA SER A 180 -16.67 9.99 -16.83
C SER A 180 -15.65 11.14 -16.91
N HIS A 181 -15.08 11.39 -18.09
CA HIS A 181 -14.18 12.51 -18.37
C HIS A 181 -14.91 13.77 -18.87
N GLY A 182 -16.25 13.76 -18.94
CA GLY A 182 -17.06 14.90 -19.37
C GLY A 182 -17.09 15.14 -20.88
N VAL A 183 -16.71 14.15 -21.69
CA VAL A 183 -16.75 14.25 -23.16
C VAL A 183 -18.20 14.08 -23.64
N PRO A 184 -18.73 14.96 -24.52
CA PRO A 184 -20.09 14.81 -25.03
C PRO A 184 -20.22 13.57 -25.94
N ASN A 185 -21.35 12.88 -25.86
CA ASN A 185 -21.61 11.62 -26.60
C ASN A 185 -21.37 11.74 -28.12
N ASP A 186 -21.70 12.88 -28.72
CA ASP A 186 -21.49 13.14 -30.15
C ASP A 186 -20.00 13.10 -30.56
N ALA A 187 -19.10 13.47 -29.64
CA ALA A 187 -17.65 13.40 -29.86
C ALA A 187 -17.09 12.00 -29.58
N ILE A 188 -17.76 11.20 -28.72
CA ILE A 188 -17.33 9.84 -28.39
C ILE A 188 -17.63 8.87 -29.54
N ALA A 189 -18.76 9.03 -30.24
CA ALA A 189 -19.16 8.16 -31.35
C ALA A 189 -18.06 7.94 -32.41
N PRO A 190 -17.42 8.98 -33.00
CA PRO A 190 -16.33 8.78 -33.96
C PRO A 190 -15.06 8.20 -33.34
N ILE A 191 -14.77 8.50 -32.07
CA ILE A 191 -13.63 7.94 -31.33
C ILE A 191 -13.83 6.43 -31.13
N ASN A 192 -15.03 6.03 -30.68
CA ASN A 192 -15.40 4.65 -30.47
C ASN A 192 -15.31 3.84 -31.77
N ALA A 193 -15.88 4.36 -32.86
CA ALA A 193 -15.78 3.72 -34.17
C ALA A 193 -14.32 3.56 -34.65
N SER A 194 -13.46 4.56 -34.39
CA SER A 194 -12.05 4.51 -34.74
C SER A 194 -11.25 3.52 -33.89
N LEU A 195 -11.60 3.38 -32.60
CA LEU A 195 -11.00 2.38 -31.69
C LEU A 195 -11.37 0.96 -32.12
N HIS A 196 -12.65 0.71 -32.40
CA HIS A 196 -13.15 -0.58 -32.86
C HIS A 196 -12.63 -1.00 -34.26
N ALA A 197 -12.15 -0.04 -35.07
CA ALA A 197 -11.49 -0.35 -36.34
C ALA A 197 -10.14 -1.07 -36.18
N SER A 198 -9.51 -1.00 -35.00
CA SER A 198 -8.23 -1.64 -34.73
C SER A 198 -8.23 -2.37 -33.39
N ARG A 199 -8.28 -3.70 -33.45
CA ARG A 199 -8.28 -4.59 -32.27
C ARG A 199 -7.12 -4.29 -31.30
N ASP A 200 -5.92 -4.05 -31.82
CA ASP A 200 -4.73 -3.81 -31.01
C ASP A 200 -4.78 -2.49 -30.24
N ARG A 201 -5.39 -1.44 -30.80
CA ARG A 201 -5.55 -0.17 -30.09
C ARG A 201 -6.70 -0.23 -29.09
N LEU A 202 -7.77 -0.95 -29.43
CA LEU A 202 -8.89 -1.16 -28.52
C LEU A 202 -8.45 -1.94 -27.28
N ARG A 203 -7.69 -3.03 -27.43
CA ARG A 203 -7.17 -3.77 -26.26
C ARG A 203 -6.28 -2.88 -25.39
N GLU A 204 -5.39 -2.10 -25.99
CA GLU A 204 -4.44 -1.26 -25.26
C GLU A 204 -5.18 -0.16 -24.50
N PHE A 205 -6.19 0.43 -25.15
CA PHE A 205 -7.10 1.37 -24.51
C PHE A 205 -7.86 0.74 -23.34
N LEU A 206 -8.44 -0.45 -23.51
CA LEU A 206 -9.18 -1.11 -22.42
C LEU A 206 -8.27 -1.53 -21.27
N ILE A 207 -7.08 -2.08 -21.54
CA ILE A 207 -6.13 -2.42 -20.48
C ILE A 207 -5.71 -1.16 -19.71
N THR A 208 -5.41 -0.07 -20.42
CA THR A 208 -4.93 1.18 -19.81
C THR A 208 -6.02 1.94 -19.06
N PHE A 209 -7.21 2.10 -19.66
CA PHE A 209 -8.26 2.98 -19.13
C PHE A 209 -9.33 2.25 -18.33
N HIS A 210 -9.67 1.01 -18.70
CA HIS A 210 -10.64 0.21 -17.96
C HIS A 210 -9.96 -0.50 -16.78
N HIS A 211 -8.89 -1.26 -17.03
CA HIS A 211 -8.22 -2.06 -15.99
C HIS A 211 -7.18 -1.27 -15.19
N LYS A 212 -6.64 -0.17 -15.74
CA LYS A 212 -5.61 0.68 -15.10
C LYS A 212 -4.36 -0.09 -14.70
N GLU A 213 -4.08 -1.22 -15.37
CA GLU A 213 -2.89 -2.02 -15.13
C GLU A 213 -1.77 -1.59 -16.09
N SER A 214 -0.60 -1.30 -15.52
CA SER A 214 0.62 -1.04 -16.28
C SER A 214 1.37 -2.34 -16.57
N GLU A 215 1.91 -2.48 -17.78
CA GLU A 215 2.69 -3.65 -18.18
C GLU A 215 3.91 -3.86 -17.25
N PRO A 216 4.02 -5.04 -16.59
CA PRO A 216 5.15 -5.35 -15.74
C PRO A 216 6.37 -5.75 -16.59
N ASP A 217 7.54 -5.26 -16.20
CA ASP A 217 8.80 -5.56 -16.88
C ASP A 217 9.25 -7.01 -16.62
N CYS A 218 9.72 -7.73 -17.64
CA CYS A 218 10.16 -9.13 -17.49
C CYS A 218 11.26 -9.34 -16.43
N ASN A 219 12.13 -8.34 -16.22
CA ASN A 219 13.21 -8.43 -15.25
C ASN A 219 12.81 -7.94 -13.84
N GLN A 220 11.59 -7.42 -13.70
CA GLN A 220 11.09 -6.77 -12.48
C GLN A 220 11.09 -7.72 -11.28
N ALA A 221 10.76 -8.99 -11.49
CA ALA A 221 10.66 -9.96 -10.41
C ALA A 221 12.02 -10.23 -9.74
N TRP A 222 13.09 -10.34 -10.53
CA TRP A 222 14.44 -10.53 -10.01
C TRP A 222 15.00 -9.27 -9.36
N THR A 223 14.79 -8.11 -9.98
CA THR A 223 15.27 -6.84 -9.42
C THR A 223 14.59 -6.52 -8.09
N SER A 224 13.28 -6.78 -7.97
CA SER A 224 12.53 -6.62 -6.73
C SER A 224 13.05 -7.55 -5.64
N ALA A 225 13.17 -8.86 -5.94
CA ALA A 225 13.66 -9.86 -5.01
C ALA A 225 15.06 -9.53 -4.45
N ILE A 226 16.00 -9.16 -5.32
CA ILE A 226 17.37 -8.85 -4.92
C ILE A 226 17.41 -7.55 -4.10
N THR A 227 16.71 -6.51 -4.53
CA THR A 227 16.72 -5.21 -3.84
C THR A 227 16.11 -5.33 -2.45
N LEU A 228 14.99 -6.04 -2.32
CA LEU A 228 14.30 -6.29 -1.06
C LEU A 228 15.17 -7.13 -0.10
N ALA A 229 15.73 -8.24 -0.60
CA ALA A 229 16.60 -9.11 0.20
C ALA A 229 17.89 -8.40 0.65
N LEU A 230 18.51 -7.62 -0.25
CA LEU A 230 19.73 -6.88 0.07
C LEU A 230 19.44 -5.72 1.03
N GLY A 231 18.31 -5.03 0.86
CA GLY A 231 17.84 -4.02 1.80
C GLY A 231 17.67 -4.60 3.20
N TYR A 232 17.02 -5.76 3.31
CA TYR A 232 16.87 -6.47 4.58
C TYR A 232 18.22 -6.90 5.18
N PHE A 233 19.11 -7.46 4.35
CA PHE A 233 20.42 -7.89 4.81
C PHE A 233 21.28 -6.73 5.34
N ILE A 234 21.36 -5.64 4.57
CA ILE A 234 22.13 -4.44 4.94
C ILE A 234 21.50 -3.77 6.18
N GLY A 235 20.18 -3.66 6.22
CA GLY A 235 19.44 -3.11 7.36
C GLY A 235 19.70 -3.92 8.63
N GLY A 236 19.63 -5.25 8.56
CA GLY A 236 19.86 -6.16 9.68
C GLY A 236 21.30 -6.26 10.15
N PHE A 237 22.24 -5.95 9.26
CA PHE A 237 23.64 -5.99 9.63
C PHE A 237 23.99 -4.82 10.56
N ILE A 238 23.38 -3.65 10.38
CA ILE A 238 23.66 -2.43 11.15
C ILE A 238 23.48 -2.65 12.67
N PRO A 239 22.36 -3.19 13.18
CA PRO A 239 22.19 -3.52 14.60
C PRO A 239 23.19 -4.54 15.15
N LEU A 240 23.77 -5.40 14.31
CA LEU A 240 24.73 -6.43 14.73
C LEU A 240 26.16 -5.89 14.87
N VAL A 241 26.51 -4.82 14.15
CA VAL A 241 27.85 -4.21 14.15
C VAL A 241 28.42 -3.98 15.57
N PRO A 242 27.68 -3.39 16.53
CA PRO A 242 28.19 -3.16 17.89
C PRO A 242 28.61 -4.44 18.62
N TYR A 243 27.88 -5.55 18.43
CA TYR A 243 28.15 -6.82 19.12
C TYR A 243 29.47 -7.47 18.68
N PHE A 244 29.95 -7.19 17.46
CA PHE A 244 31.26 -7.65 17.00
C PHE A 244 32.43 -6.95 17.70
N PHE A 245 32.28 -5.66 18.03
CA PHE A 245 33.33 -4.88 18.67
C PHE A 245 33.38 -5.06 20.19
N LEU A 246 32.24 -5.33 20.84
CA LEU A 246 32.17 -5.56 22.28
C LEU A 246 32.95 -6.81 22.75
N ASN A 247 33.13 -7.80 21.87
CA ASN A 247 33.98 -8.97 22.16
C ASN A 247 35.48 -8.65 22.22
N GLN A 248 35.93 -7.52 21.67
CA GLN A 248 37.37 -7.17 21.64
C GLN A 248 37.80 -6.27 22.80
N CYS A 249 36.89 -5.52 23.43
CA CYS A 249 37.23 -4.64 24.55
C CYS A 249 37.11 -5.30 25.93
N CYS A 250 36.21 -6.27 26.13
CA CYS A 250 35.91 -6.84 27.45
C CYS A 250 36.63 -8.17 27.73
N GLY A 251 37.94 -8.22 27.47
CA GLY A 251 38.85 -9.24 28.02
C GLY A 251 39.05 -9.14 29.54
N ASN A 252 38.41 -8.19 30.22
CA ASN A 252 38.35 -8.13 31.68
C ASN A 252 36.96 -7.63 32.10
N GLY A 253 36.34 -8.31 33.06
CA GLY A 253 34.89 -8.28 33.34
C GLY A 253 34.25 -6.89 33.47
N GLY A 254 33.08 -6.75 32.86
CA GLY A 254 32.20 -5.59 33.02
C GLY A 254 30.85 -5.85 32.35
N HIS A 255 29.77 -5.72 33.14
CA HIS A 255 28.39 -6.04 32.79
C HIS A 255 27.92 -5.42 31.46
N VAL A 256 27.37 -6.27 30.59
CA VAL A 256 26.94 -5.94 29.21
C VAL A 256 25.48 -5.46 29.13
N ALA A 257 24.80 -5.26 30.26
CA ALA A 257 23.35 -5.04 30.30
C ALA A 257 22.90 -3.58 30.07
N GLY A 258 23.81 -2.62 29.91
CA GLY A 258 23.47 -1.19 30.03
C GLY A 258 23.22 -0.39 28.74
N LEU A 259 23.52 -0.92 27.55
CA LEU A 259 23.63 -0.04 26.36
C LEU A 259 22.31 0.24 25.62
N TRP A 260 21.20 -0.41 25.99
CA TRP A 260 19.91 -0.27 25.30
C TRP A 260 18.71 -0.01 26.22
N VAL A 261 18.93 0.16 27.53
CA VAL A 261 17.86 0.35 28.54
C VAL A 261 17.98 1.69 29.28
N HIS A 262 18.77 2.64 28.76
CA HIS A 262 18.83 4.00 29.33
C HIS A 262 18.52 5.09 28.31
#